data_AF-A0A2K1PDD7-F1
#
_entry.id   AF-A0A2K1PDD7-F1
#
_cell.length_a   1.000
_cell.length_b   1.000
_cell.length_c   1.000
_cell.angle_alpha   90.00
_cell.angle_beta   90.00
_cell.angle_gamma   90.00
#
_symmetry.space_group_name_H-M   'P 1'
#
loop_
_entity.id
_entity.type
_entity.pdbx_description
1 polymer ?
#
loop_
_entity_poly.entity_id
_entity_poly.type
_entity_poly.pdbx_seq_one_letter_code
_entity_poly.pdbx_strand_id
1 'polypeptide(L)'
;MIKVMTFLLLISLSWFLIVFSAYLKINSYGYTLEGSLKDFYVENSSLMKVIPFIEDDQIEEAELNGYEIYKKDKKIIIKKVIE
;
A
#
# COMPACT_ATOMS: atom_id res chain seq x y z
N MET A 1 12.45 -41.34 -29.81
CA MET A 1 11.37 -41.03 -28.86
C MET A 1 11.89 -40.56 -27.51
N ILE A 2 12.47 -41.42 -26.65
CA ILE A 2 12.90 -41.05 -25.26
C ILE A 2 13.65 -39.69 -25.19
N LYS A 3 14.73 -39.49 -25.96
CA LYS A 3 15.50 -38.21 -25.95
C LYS A 3 14.64 -36.96 -26.20
N VAL A 4 13.65 -37.05 -27.09
CA VAL A 4 12.73 -35.94 -27.42
C VAL A 4 11.75 -35.71 -26.27
N MET A 5 11.26 -36.79 -25.66
CA MET A 5 10.38 -36.73 -24.49
C MET A 5 11.07 -36.10 -23.28
N THR A 6 12.32 -36.48 -22.99
CA THR A 6 13.12 -35.87 -21.92
C THR A 6 13.39 -34.38 -22.17
N PHE A 7 13.68 -34.00 -23.42
CA PHE A 7 13.89 -32.61 -23.82
C PHE A 7 12.63 -31.75 -23.62
N LEU A 8 11.47 -32.23 -24.09
CA LEU A 8 10.18 -31.56 -23.88
C LEU A 8 9.82 -31.44 -22.39
N LEU A 9 10.11 -32.47 -21.60
CA LEU A 9 9.83 -32.48 -20.15
C LEU A 9 10.72 -31.46 -19.41
N LEU A 10 12.00 -31.34 -19.78
CA LEU A 10 12.90 -30.30 -19.26
C LEU A 10 12.43 -28.89 -19.63
N ILE A 11 12.02 -28.64 -20.89
CA ILE A 11 11.47 -27.34 -21.31
C ILE A 11 10.20 -26.99 -20.52
N SER A 12 9.26 -27.95 -20.40
CA SER A 12 8.02 -27.77 -19.65
C SER A 12 8.29 -27.42 -18.18
N LEU A 13 9.24 -28.12 -17.55
CA LEU A 13 9.64 -27.86 -16.16
C LEU A 13 10.31 -26.48 -16.02
N SER A 14 11.23 -26.11 -16.92
CA SER A 14 11.88 -24.79 -16.90
C SER A 14 10.87 -23.66 -17.06
N TRP A 15 9.91 -23.80 -17.98
CA TRP A 15 8.84 -22.81 -18.16
C TRP A 15 7.93 -22.69 -16.94
N PHE A 16 7.51 -23.82 -16.36
CA PHE A 16 6.73 -23.85 -15.13
C PHE A 16 7.45 -23.13 -13.98
N LEU A 17 8.74 -23.40 -13.77
CA LEU A 17 9.54 -22.76 -12.71
C LEU A 17 9.64 -21.24 -12.88
N ILE A 18 9.81 -20.74 -14.11
CA ILE A 18 9.85 -19.30 -14.41
C ILE A 18 8.50 -18.65 -14.07
N VAL A 19 7.40 -19.21 -14.56
CA VAL A 19 6.04 -18.69 -14.32
C VAL A 19 5.70 -18.74 -12.83
N PHE A 20 6.02 -19.84 -12.15
CA PHE A 20 5.76 -20.01 -10.72
C PHE A 20 6.59 -19.05 -9.85
N SER A 21 7.86 -18.80 -10.21
CA SER A 21 8.69 -17.80 -9.54
C SER A 21 8.14 -16.37 -9.70
N ALA A 22 7.71 -16.01 -10.91
CA ALA A 22 7.05 -14.73 -11.16
C ALA A 22 5.74 -14.58 -10.37
N TYR A 23 4.91 -15.63 -10.35
CA TYR A 23 3.67 -15.68 -9.55
C TYR A 23 3.93 -15.49 -8.06
N LEU A 24 4.89 -16.23 -7.47
CA LEU A 24 5.24 -16.10 -6.06
C LEU A 24 5.72 -14.69 -5.73
N LYS A 25 6.54 -14.09 -6.59
CA LYS A 25 7.00 -12.70 -6.44
C LYS A 25 5.81 -11.73 -6.46
N ILE A 26 4.94 -11.81 -7.47
CA ILE A 26 3.75 -10.95 -7.56
C ILE A 26 2.85 -11.13 -6.33
N ASN A 27 2.65 -12.36 -5.86
CA ASN A 27 1.82 -12.63 -4.69
C ASN A 27 2.45 -12.09 -3.39
N SER A 28 3.76 -12.20 -3.19
CA SER A 28 4.44 -11.64 -2.00
C SER A 28 4.45 -10.10 -2.00
N TYR A 29 4.63 -9.48 -3.17
CA TYR A 29 4.47 -8.02 -3.32
C TYR A 29 3.01 -7.60 -3.16
N GLY A 30 2.05 -8.39 -3.65
CA GLY A 30 0.61 -8.16 -3.49
C GLY A 30 0.20 -8.17 -2.02
N TYR A 31 0.60 -9.19 -1.25
CA TYR A 31 0.31 -9.28 0.19
C TYR A 31 0.90 -8.10 1.00
N THR A 32 2.10 -7.63 0.65
CA THR A 32 2.73 -6.48 1.33
C THR A 32 2.09 -5.15 0.93
N LEU A 33 1.70 -5.00 -0.35
CA LEU A 33 0.93 -3.86 -0.83
C LEU A 33 -0.48 -3.82 -0.22
N GLU A 34 -1.20 -4.94 -0.16
CA GLU A 34 -2.57 -5.03 0.36
C GLU A 34 -2.64 -4.68 1.84
N GLY A 35 -1.66 -5.10 2.64
CA GLY A 35 -1.47 -4.59 4.01
C GLY A 35 -1.26 -3.07 4.02
N SER A 36 -0.22 -2.58 3.33
CA SER A 36 0.12 -1.15 3.34
C SER A 36 -1.00 -0.24 2.82
N LEU A 37 -1.77 -0.67 1.82
CA LEU A 37 -2.86 0.08 1.22
C LEU A 37 -4.07 0.11 2.14
N LYS A 38 -4.39 -1.00 2.80
CA LYS A 38 -5.47 -1.04 3.78
C LYS A 38 -5.15 -0.13 4.97
N ASP A 39 -3.94 -0.21 5.50
CA ASP A 39 -3.51 0.59 6.65
C ASP A 39 -3.44 2.09 6.27
N PHE A 40 -2.85 2.42 5.12
CA PHE A 40 -2.83 3.78 4.57
C PHE A 40 -4.24 4.34 4.31
N TYR A 41 -5.17 3.52 3.82
CA TYR A 41 -6.55 3.95 3.55
C TYR A 41 -7.33 4.15 4.86
N VAL A 42 -7.12 3.30 5.87
CA VAL A 42 -7.69 3.49 7.21
C VAL A 42 -7.14 4.77 7.84
N GLU A 43 -5.81 4.98 7.83
CA GLU A 43 -5.16 6.19 8.33
C GLU A 43 -5.70 7.45 7.64
N ASN A 44 -5.66 7.52 6.30
CA ASN A 44 -6.12 8.68 5.55
C ASN A 44 -7.64 8.90 5.61
N SER A 45 -8.46 7.85 5.75
CA SER A 45 -9.92 8.03 5.81
C SER A 45 -10.37 8.84 7.03
N SER A 46 -9.63 8.77 8.13
CA SER A 46 -9.85 9.60 9.32
C SER A 46 -9.39 11.04 9.09
N LEU A 47 -8.21 11.24 8.51
CA LEU A 47 -7.67 12.58 8.20
C LEU A 47 -8.59 13.34 7.21
N MET A 48 -9.04 12.66 6.14
CA MET A 48 -9.95 13.23 5.14
C MET A 48 -11.31 13.65 5.70
N LYS A 49 -11.79 13.01 6.78
CA LYS A 49 -13.04 13.42 7.45
C LYS A 49 -12.89 14.69 8.27
N VAL A 50 -11.69 14.99 8.77
CA VAL A 50 -11.46 16.13 9.69
C VAL A 50 -11.00 17.39 8.98
N ILE A 51 -10.37 17.25 7.81
CA ILE A 51 -9.97 18.35 6.91
C ILE A 51 -11.07 19.41 6.69
N PRO A 52 -12.35 19.06 6.39
CA PRO A 52 -13.41 20.06 6.20
C PRO A 52 -13.71 20.90 7.46
N PHE A 53 -13.65 20.30 8.65
CA PHE A 53 -13.92 21.01 9.91
C PHE A 53 -12.81 21.98 10.29
N ILE A 54 -11.57 21.68 9.89
CA ILE A 54 -10.42 22.59 10.02
C ILE A 54 -10.46 23.67 8.94
N GLU A 55 -10.94 23.36 7.73
CA GLU A 55 -11.14 24.34 6.66
C GLU A 55 -12.19 25.40 7.02
N ASP A 56 -13.31 24.98 7.63
CA ASP A 56 -14.40 25.84 8.10
C ASP A 56 -14.11 26.59 9.43
N ASP A 57 -12.88 26.52 9.96
CA ASP A 57 -12.49 27.11 11.26
C ASP A 57 -13.33 26.62 12.47
N GLN A 58 -13.95 25.44 12.37
CA GLN A 58 -14.70 24.81 13.47
C GLN A 58 -13.77 24.12 14.48
N ILE A 59 -12.55 23.78 14.05
CA ILE A 59 -11.50 23.14 14.85
C ILE A 59 -10.17 23.81 14.51
N GLU A 60 -9.46 24.33 15.51
CA GLU A 60 -8.14 24.98 15.31
C GLU A 60 -7.03 23.94 15.02
N GLU A 61 -7.04 22.82 15.76
CA GLU A 61 -6.06 21.74 15.69
C GLU A 61 -6.72 20.39 16.03
N ALA A 62 -6.29 19.31 15.37
CA ALA A 62 -6.70 17.95 15.66
C ALA A 62 -5.52 16.97 15.56
N GLU A 63 -5.37 16.10 16.57
CA GLU A 63 -4.42 14.99 16.56
C GLU A 63 -5.16 13.66 16.29
N LEU A 64 -4.81 12.97 15.19
CA LEU A 64 -5.46 11.73 14.77
C LEU A 64 -4.46 10.76 14.17
N ASN A 65 -4.52 9.49 14.60
CA ASN A 65 -3.65 8.40 14.11
C ASN A 65 -2.14 8.74 14.12
N GLY A 66 -1.68 9.56 15.08
CA GLY A 66 -0.30 10.03 15.16
C GLY A 66 0.06 11.15 14.19
N TYR A 67 -0.93 11.86 13.62
CA TYR A 67 -0.75 13.06 12.81
C TYR A 67 -1.40 14.31 13.44
N GLU A 68 -0.64 15.40 13.46
CA GLU A 68 -0.97 16.79 13.82
C GLU A 68 -1.58 17.48 12.59
N ILE A 69 -2.87 17.83 12.62
CA ILE A 69 -3.56 18.61 11.56
C ILE A 69 -3.99 19.98 12.11
N TYR A 70 -3.61 21.07 11.44
CA TYR A 70 -4.02 22.43 11.81
C TYR A 70 -4.02 23.35 10.58
N LYS A 71 -4.69 24.51 10.71
CA LYS A 71 -4.75 25.54 9.69
C LYS A 71 -3.73 26.64 9.99
N LYS A 72 -2.86 26.95 9.03
CA LYS A 72 -1.90 28.06 9.11
C LYS A 72 -1.81 28.78 7.78
N ASP A 73 -1.89 30.11 7.81
CA ASP A 73 -1.80 30.98 6.61
C ASP A 73 -2.78 30.56 5.48
N LYS A 74 -4.01 30.19 5.86
CA LYS A 74 -5.06 29.62 4.99
C LYS A 74 -4.70 28.30 4.29
N LYS A 75 -3.71 27.56 4.78
CA LYS A 75 -3.34 26.22 4.32
C LYS A 75 -3.53 25.22 5.46
N ILE A 76 -4.01 24.03 5.11
CA ILE A 76 -4.01 22.90 6.05
C ILE A 76 -2.61 22.29 6.03
N ILE A 77 -2.03 22.10 7.22
CA ILE A 77 -0.76 21.42 7.41
C ILE A 77 -1.04 20.10 8.13
N ILE A 78 -0.45 19.02 7.64
CA ILE A 78 -0.46 17.70 8.26
C ILE A 78 0.99 17.34 8.57
N LYS A 79 1.29 17.00 9.82
CA LYS A 79 2.60 16.50 10.26
C LYS A 79 2.42 15.16 10.97
N LYS A 80 3.39 14.26 10.86
CA LYS A 80 3.45 13.05 11.69
C LYS A 80 4.12 13.40 13.02
N VAL A 81 3.47 13.07 14.13
CA VAL A 81 3.94 13.32 15.51
C VAL A 81 4.63 12.09 16.10
N ILE A 82 4.20 10.89 15.69
CA ILE A 82 4.74 9.61 16.16
C ILE A 82 5.76 9.09 15.14
N GLU A 83 6.96 8.73 15.61
CA GLU A 83 8.06 8.21 14.78
C GLU A 83 7.77 6.80 14.23
#